data_AF-A0A969FJ22-F1
#
_entry.id   AF-A0A969FJ22-F1
#
_cell.length_a   1.000
_cell.length_b   1.000
_cell.length_c   1.000
_cell.angle_alpha   90.00
_cell.angle_beta   90.00
_cell.angle_gamma   90.00
#
_symmetry.space_group_name_H-M   'P 1'
#
loop_
_entity.id
_entity.type
_entity.pdbx_description
1 polymer ?
#
loop_
_entity_poly.entity_id
_entity_poly.type
_entity_poly.pdbx_seq_one_letter_code
_entity_poly.pdbx_strand_id
1 'polypeptide(L)'
;MPPLWPRQPDRSDPDFRRFGDRLNFAFHVAVFCAGNSFLWFLAALKGWSDPRLAQLTTTWAIGVVVHGVYVFKIATYPGAVGTKALKKKELKETGYRLVSDVVKSEEVEVEDIDP
;
A
#
# COMPACT_ATOMS: atom_id res chain seq x y z
N MET A 1 -13.06 3.13 5.70
CA MET A 1 -13.73 1.81 5.60
C MET A 1 -12.65 0.78 5.33
N PRO A 2 -12.55 -0.33 6.09
CA PRO A 2 -11.62 -1.39 5.74
C PRO A 2 -12.06 -2.01 4.40
N PRO A 3 -11.13 -2.22 3.45
CA PRO A 3 -11.45 -2.86 2.19
C PRO A 3 -11.94 -4.30 2.44
N LEU A 4 -13.13 -4.62 1.94
CA LEU A 4 -13.72 -5.96 2.01
C LEU A 4 -13.08 -6.83 0.94
N TRP A 5 -12.39 -7.90 1.34
CA TRP A 5 -11.84 -8.88 0.40
C TRP A 5 -12.94 -9.89 0.01
N PRO A 6 -13.25 -10.07 -1.29
CA PRO A 6 -14.30 -11.01 -1.73
C PRO A 6 -13.98 -12.48 -1.48
N ARG A 7 -12.70 -12.80 -1.33
CA ARG A 7 -12.16 -14.16 -1.16
C ARG A 7 -11.04 -14.17 -0.13
N GLN A 8 -10.75 -15.34 0.44
CA GLN A 8 -9.66 -15.49 1.39
C GLN A 8 -8.33 -15.06 0.75
N PRO A 9 -7.57 -14.15 1.38
CA PRO A 9 -6.33 -13.65 0.80
C PRO A 9 -5.31 -14.78 0.67
N ASP A 10 -4.84 -15.02 -0.55
CA ASP A 10 -3.74 -15.94 -0.84
C ASP A 10 -2.47 -15.13 -1.12
N ARG A 11 -1.30 -15.65 -0.74
CA ARG A 11 0.00 -15.03 -1.04
C ARG A 11 0.31 -14.96 -2.52
N SER A 12 -0.34 -15.78 -3.35
CA SER A 12 -0.23 -15.68 -4.80
C SER A 12 -0.97 -14.48 -5.39
N ASP A 13 -1.91 -13.88 -4.64
CA ASP A 13 -2.76 -12.79 -5.12
C ASP A 13 -1.96 -11.48 -5.30
N PRO A 14 -1.91 -10.91 -6.52
CA PRO A 14 -1.19 -9.67 -6.78
C PRO A 14 -1.71 -8.46 -5.98
N ASP A 15 -3.02 -8.40 -5.67
CA ASP A 15 -3.59 -7.30 -4.88
C ASP A 15 -3.20 -7.41 -3.40
N PHE A 16 -3.22 -8.63 -2.86
CA PHE A 16 -2.78 -8.89 -1.49
C PHE A 16 -1.29 -8.58 -1.32
N ARG A 17 -0.46 -8.98 -2.29
CA ARG A 17 0.99 -8.68 -2.28
C ARG A 17 1.28 -7.19 -2.32
N ARG A 18 0.60 -6.44 -3.21
CA ARG A 18 0.74 -4.99 -3.33
C ARG A 18 0.36 -4.26 -2.04
N PHE A 19 -0.71 -4.69 -1.39
CA PHE A 19 -1.12 -4.14 -0.10
C PHE A 19 -0.11 -4.48 1.00
N GLY A 20 0.32 -5.74 1.07
CA GLY A 20 1.31 -6.22 2.03
C GLY A 20 2.63 -5.45 1.95
N ASP A 21 3.15 -5.21 0.74
CA ASP A 21 4.41 -4.48 0.55
C ASP A 21 4.32 -3.02 1.00
N ARG A 22 3.16 -2.37 0.77
CA ARG A 22 2.90 -1.00 1.25
C ARG A 22 2.76 -0.92 2.76
N LEU A 23 2.07 -1.89 3.38
CA LEU A 23 1.97 -1.97 4.83
C LEU A 23 3.34 -2.22 5.46
N ASN A 24 4.13 -3.12 4.90
CA ASN A 24 5.47 -3.39 5.38
C ASN A 24 6.35 -2.15 5.28
N PHE A 25 6.28 -1.40 4.18
CA PHE A 25 6.96 -0.11 4.05
C PHE A 25 6.48 0.89 5.12
N ALA A 26 5.18 1.04 5.33
CA ALA A 26 4.64 1.92 6.37
C ALA A 26 5.13 1.53 7.78
N PHE A 27 5.27 0.24 8.05
CA PHE A 27 5.84 -0.26 9.30
C PHE A 27 7.32 0.12 9.46
N HIS A 28 8.13 0.00 8.39
CA HIS A 28 9.52 0.45 8.43
C HIS A 28 9.62 1.96 8.72
N VAL A 29 8.75 2.76 8.10
CA VAL A 29 8.66 4.21 8.38
C VAL A 29 8.27 4.46 9.84
N ALA A 30 7.29 3.72 10.38
CA ALA A 30 6.86 3.86 11.76
C ALA A 30 7.96 3.51 12.76
N VAL A 31 8.67 2.39 12.55
CA VAL A 31 9.81 1.96 13.38
C VAL A 31 10.94 2.98 13.30
N PHE A 32 11.23 3.47 12.09
CA PHE A 32 12.21 4.54 11.89
C PHE A 32 11.81 5.79 12.69
N CYS A 33 10.60 6.32 12.52
CA CYS A 33 10.18 7.53 13.22
C CYS A 33 10.17 7.35 14.75
N ALA A 34 9.61 6.25 15.26
CA ALA A 34 9.54 5.98 16.69
C ALA A 34 10.92 5.79 17.31
N GLY A 35 11.77 4.97 16.68
CA GLY A 35 13.13 4.70 17.16
C GLY A 35 14.02 5.94 17.13
N ASN A 36 13.99 6.71 16.03
CA ASN A 36 14.79 7.93 15.92
C ASN A 36 14.27 9.01 16.89
N SER A 37 12.96 9.19 17.02
CA SER A 37 12.40 10.18 17.97
C SER A 37 12.79 9.84 19.41
N PHE A 38 12.73 8.56 19.79
CA PHE A 38 13.13 8.11 21.11
C PHE A 38 14.64 8.30 21.37
N LEU A 39 15.49 7.94 20.40
CA LEU A 39 16.94 8.13 20.50
C LEU A 39 17.31 9.62 20.64
N TRP A 40 16.73 10.48 19.81
CA TRP A 40 16.97 11.92 19.87
C TRP A 40 16.43 12.55 21.15
N PHE A 41 15.30 12.06 21.67
CA PHE A 41 14.79 12.46 22.99
C PHE A 41 15.78 12.13 24.12
N LEU A 42 16.32 10.90 24.16
CA LEU A 42 17.32 10.52 25.14
C LEU A 42 18.64 11.31 25.00
N ALA A 43 19.04 11.59 23.76
CA ALA A 43 20.20 12.42 23.46
C ALA A 43 20.02 13.84 24.00
N ALA A 44 18.82 14.43 23.83
CA ALA A 44 18.48 15.73 24.38
C ALA A 44 18.51 15.76 25.92
N LEU A 45 17.97 14.72 26.59
CA LEU A 45 18.00 14.61 28.06
C LEU A 45 19.43 14.54 28.62
N LYS A 46 20.35 13.90 27.88
CA LYS A 46 21.76 13.76 28.29
C LYS A 46 22.66 14.90 27.81
N GLY A 47 22.13 15.87 27.04
CA GLY A 47 22.94 16.88 26.36
C GLY A 47 23.95 16.29 25.37
N TRP A 48 23.68 15.08 24.86
CA TRP A 48 24.62 14.31 24.05
C TRP A 48 24.42 14.61 22.56
N SER A 49 25.39 15.26 21.93
CA SER A 49 25.35 15.65 20.51
C SER A 49 26.46 14.96 19.69
N ASP A 50 26.53 13.63 19.74
CA ASP A 50 27.53 12.87 18.99
C ASP A 50 27.21 12.84 17.48
N PRO A 51 28.14 13.26 16.60
CA PRO A 51 28.01 13.12 15.16
C PRO A 51 27.65 11.71 14.68
N ARG A 52 28.03 10.65 15.41
CA ARG A 52 27.68 9.27 15.07
C ARG A 52 26.17 9.00 15.10
N LEU A 53 25.44 9.67 16.00
CA LEU A 53 23.99 9.55 16.08
C LEU A 53 23.34 10.13 14.81
N ALA A 54 23.83 11.29 14.36
CA ALA A 54 23.40 11.90 13.11
C ALA A 54 23.74 11.01 11.89
N GLN A 55 24.91 10.37 11.86
CA GLN A 55 25.27 9.43 10.79
C GLN A 55 24.38 8.19 10.76
N LEU A 56 24.06 7.61 11.93
CA LEU A 56 23.17 6.45 12.04
C LEU A 56 21.77 6.79 11.54
N THR A 57 21.19 7.89 12.02
CA THR A 57 19.84 8.33 11.63
C THR A 57 19.76 8.65 10.14
N THR A 58 20.78 9.30 9.57
CA THR A 58 20.88 9.60 8.14
C THR A 58 20.99 8.33 7.29
N THR A 59 21.86 7.39 7.68
CA THR A 59 22.05 6.13 6.95
C THR A 59 20.78 5.28 6.95
N TRP A 60 20.09 5.23 8.10
CA TRP A 60 18.82 4.52 8.21
C TRP A 60 17.70 5.20 7.39
N ALA A 61 17.67 6.53 7.37
CA ALA A 61 16.73 7.30 6.55
C ALA A 61 16.90 6.97 5.05
N ILE A 62 18.15 6.91 4.57
CA ILE A 62 18.45 6.51 3.19
C ILE A 62 17.91 5.10 2.91
N GLY A 63 18.12 4.15 3.83
CA GLY A 63 17.58 2.79 3.70
C GLY A 63 16.06 2.75 3.55
N VAL A 64 15.34 3.54 4.36
CA VAL A 64 13.87 3.66 4.25
C VAL A 64 13.47 4.28 2.91
N VAL A 65 14.16 5.34 2.46
CA VAL A 65 13.87 5.98 1.17
C VAL A 65 14.08 4.99 0.01
N VAL A 66 15.19 4.25 0.00
CA VAL A 66 15.47 3.22 -1.01
C VAL A 66 14.38 2.14 -1.00
N HIS A 67 13.96 1.68 0.18
CA HIS A 67 12.87 0.71 0.30
C HIS A 67 11.55 1.27 -0.25
N GLY A 68 11.24 2.54 0.02
CA GLY A 68 10.08 3.22 -0.54
C GLY A 68 10.12 3.29 -2.06
N VAL A 69 11.25 3.70 -2.64
CA VAL A 69 11.43 3.72 -4.10
C VAL A 69 11.20 2.34 -4.71
N TYR A 70 11.72 1.28 -4.08
CA TYR A 70 11.49 -0.10 -4.54
C TYR A 70 10.00 -0.47 -4.58
N VAL A 71 9.27 -0.25 -3.47
CA VAL A 71 7.84 -0.60 -3.36
C VAL A 71 6.95 0.21 -4.31
N PHE A 72 7.27 1.49 -4.55
CA PHE A 72 6.43 2.36 -5.39
C PHE A 72 6.78 2.35 -6.88
N LYS A 73 8.06 2.14 -7.25
CA LYS A 73 8.50 2.26 -8.65
C LYS A 73 8.80 0.91 -9.32
N ILE A 74 9.36 -0.04 -8.58
CA ILE A 74 9.91 -1.27 -9.17
C ILE A 74 8.93 -2.43 -9.02
N ALA A 75 8.21 -2.49 -7.90
CA ALA A 75 7.28 -3.57 -7.64
C ALA A 75 6.14 -3.61 -8.68
N THR A 76 6.21 -4.60 -9.56
CA THR A 76 5.23 -4.84 -10.62
C THR A 76 4.29 -5.94 -10.16
N TYR A 77 2.99 -5.67 -10.18
CA TYR A 77 1.95 -6.61 -9.81
C TYR A 77 1.01 -6.81 -11.01
N PRO A 78 1.32 -7.78 -11.90
CA PRO A 78 0.44 -8.14 -13.00
C PRO A 78 -0.89 -8.65 -12.44
N GLY A 79 -2.02 -8.13 -12.91
CA GLY A 79 -3.36 -8.56 -12.44
C GLY A 79 -3.91 -7.80 -11.23
N ALA A 80 -3.15 -6.88 -10.63
CA ALA A 80 -3.65 -6.05 -9.52
C ALA A 80 -4.67 -5.00 -9.99
N VAL A 81 -5.79 -4.85 -9.28
CA VAL A 81 -6.79 -3.83 -9.57
C VAL A 81 -6.19 -2.43 -9.41
N GLY A 82 -6.26 -1.62 -10.46
CA GLY A 82 -5.77 -0.23 -10.48
C GLY A 82 -4.30 -0.04 -10.89
N THR A 83 -3.64 -1.04 -11.47
CA THR A 83 -2.45 -0.83 -12.33
C THR A 83 -2.90 -0.66 -13.78
N LYS A 84 -2.09 0.01 -14.63
CA LYS A 84 -2.51 0.43 -15.98
C LYS A 84 -3.04 -0.74 -16.82
N ALA A 85 -4.32 -0.62 -17.20
CA ALA A 85 -5.06 -1.35 -18.22
C ALA A 85 -4.99 -2.88 -18.14
N LEU A 86 -5.69 -3.47 -17.16
CA LEU A 86 -6.24 -4.81 -17.39
C LEU A 86 -7.23 -4.73 -18.56
N LYS A 87 -6.93 -5.46 -19.63
CA LYS A 87 -7.79 -5.53 -20.82
C LYS A 87 -9.14 -6.08 -20.36
N LYS A 88 -10.25 -5.50 -20.83
CA LYS A 88 -11.64 -5.86 -20.44
C LYS A 88 -11.94 -7.38 -20.43
N LYS A 89 -11.20 -8.15 -21.23
CA LYS A 89 -11.26 -9.61 -21.32
C LYS A 89 -10.76 -10.32 -20.05
N GLU A 90 -9.64 -9.85 -19.49
CA GLU A 90 -8.98 -10.43 -18.31
C GLU A 90 -9.78 -10.16 -17.02
N LEU A 91 -10.40 -8.97 -16.93
CA LEU A 91 -11.31 -8.59 -15.85
C LEU A 91 -12.55 -9.50 -15.77
N LYS A 92 -13.09 -9.89 -16.94
CA LYS A 92 -14.23 -10.82 -17.02
C LYS A 92 -13.85 -12.24 -16.56
N GLU A 93 -12.64 -12.69 -16.83
CA GLU A 93 -12.15 -14.02 -16.40
C GLU A 93 -11.76 -14.07 -14.91
N THR A 94 -11.27 -12.96 -14.34
CA THR A 94 -10.94 -12.88 -12.91
C THR A 94 -12.16 -12.67 -11.99
N GLY A 95 -13.37 -12.58 -12.55
CA GLY A 95 -14.61 -12.41 -11.78
C GLY A 95 -14.80 -11.02 -11.18
N TYR A 96 -13.91 -10.08 -11.48
CA TYR A 96 -14.03 -8.68 -11.06
C TYR A 96 -14.93 -7.93 -12.06
N ARG A 97 -16.14 -7.56 -11.64
CA ARG A 97 -16.97 -6.61 -12.39
C ARG A 97 -16.34 -5.22 -12.29
N LEU A 98 -16.27 -4.51 -13.42
CA LEU A 98 -15.99 -3.08 -13.39
C LEU A 98 -17.09 -2.39 -12.58
N VAL A 99 -16.72 -1.44 -11.73
CA VAL A 99 -17.68 -0.64 -10.95
C VAL A 99 -18.73 0.01 -11.86
N SER A 100 -18.33 0.42 -13.08
CA SER A 100 -19.24 0.92 -14.11
C SER A 100 -20.31 -0.08 -14.55
N ASP A 101 -20.01 -1.38 -14.51
CA ASP A 101 -20.93 -2.45 -14.93
C ASP A 101 -21.92 -2.80 -13.81
N VAL A 102 -21.55 -2.59 -12.54
CA VAL A 102 -22.46 -2.75 -11.38
C VAL A 102 -23.44 -1.57 -11.31
N VAL A 103 -22.93 -0.35 -11.42
CA VAL A 103 -23.77 0.86 -11.44
C VAL A 103 -24.77 0.81 -12.59
N LYS A 104 -24.36 0.34 -13.76
CA LYS A 104 -25.27 0.17 -14.90
C LYS A 104 -26.31 -0.93 -14.72
N SER A 105 -26.03 -1.99 -13.95
CA SER A 105 -27.05 -2.99 -13.62
C SER A 105 -28.04 -2.48 -12.57
N GLU A 106 -27.59 -1.64 -11.64
CA GLU A 106 -28.46 -1.00 -10.64
C GLU A 106 -29.37 0.06 -11.28
N GLU A 107 -28.85 0.87 -12.20
CA GLU A 107 -29.68 1.85 -12.95
C GLU A 107 -30.74 1.17 -13.83
N VAL A 108 -30.41 0.02 -14.44
CA VAL A 108 -31.36 -0.76 -15.25
C VAL A 108 -32.48 -1.37 -14.40
N GLU A 109 -32.19 -1.74 -13.15
CA GLU A 109 -33.20 -2.33 -12.26
C GLU A 109 -34.15 -1.27 -11.65
N VAL A 110 -33.72 -0.01 -11.60
CA VAL A 110 -34.52 1.12 -11.07
C VAL A 110 -35.44 1.72 -12.13
N GLU A 111 -35.13 1.58 -13.42
CA GLU A 111 -35.94 2.12 -14.53
C GLU A 111 -37.21 1.28 -14.84
N ASP A 112 -37.29 0.03 -14.34
CA ASP A 112 -38.44 -0.87 -14.53
C ASP A 112 -39.50 -0.78 -13.40
N ILE A 113 -39.39 0.20 -12.49
CA ILE A 113 -40.43 0.49 -11.48
C ILE A 113 -41.36 1.58 -12.03
N ASP A 114 -42.41 1.14 -12.72
CA ASP A 114 -43.59 1.96 -13.09
C ASP A 114 -44.21 2.58 -11.81
N PRO A 115 -44.69 3.84 -11.83
CA PRO A 115 -44.90 4.67 -10.64
C PRO A 115 -46.08 4.27 -9.75
#